data_AF-A0A8C8ADH2-F1
#
_entry.id   AF-A0A8C8ADH2-F1
#
_cell.length_a   1.000
_cell.length_b   1.000
_cell.length_c   1.000
_cell.angle_alpha   90.00
_cell.angle_beta   90.00
_cell.angle_gamma   90.00
#
_symmetry.space_group_name_H-M   'P 1'
#
loop_
_entity.id
_entity.type
_entity.pdbx_description
1 polymer ?
#
loop_
_entity_poly.entity_id
_entity_poly.type
_entity_poly.pdbx_seq_one_letter_code
_entity_poly.pdbx_strand_id
1 'polypeptide(L)' 'MTSSWGSPLCPQPYPMYPATTSLVNVVPKLNATGRDLLQNLLKCNPVQRISAEEALQHPYFTDFCPP' A
#
# COMPACT_ATOMS: atom_id res chain seq x y z
N MET A 1 -41.47 5.66 31.11
CA MET A 1 -41.06 5.25 29.76
C MET A 1 -40.27 6.37 29.12
N THR A 2 -38.94 6.31 29.10
CA THR A 2 -38.15 7.15 28.18
C THR A 2 -37.39 6.19 27.30
N SER A 3 -37.97 5.89 26.14
CA SER A 3 -37.30 5.12 25.10
C SER A 3 -36.14 5.98 24.60
N SER A 4 -34.92 5.67 25.04
CA SER A 4 -33.72 6.24 24.47
C SER A 4 -33.55 5.60 23.09
N TRP A 5 -33.98 6.33 22.06
CA TRP A 5 -33.74 5.95 20.67
C TRP A 5 -32.23 6.01 20.45
N GLY A 6 -31.61 4.84 20.27
CA GLY A 6 -30.21 4.73 19.90
C GLY A 6 -29.95 5.58 18.67
N SER A 7 -29.05 6.55 18.80
CA SER A 7 -28.61 7.41 17.72
C SER A 7 -28.13 6.54 16.55
N PRO A 8 -28.45 6.89 15.28
CA PRO A 8 -27.89 6.17 14.15
C PRO A 8 -26.37 6.25 14.27
N LEU A 9 -25.70 5.10 14.21
CA LEU A 9 -24.26 4.99 14.18
C LEU A 9 -23.79 5.64 12.87
N CYS A 10 -23.65 6.96 12.85
CA CYS A 10 -22.93 7.64 11.79
C CYS A 10 -21.56 6.95 11.70
N PRO A 11 -21.19 6.35 10.56
CA PRO A 11 -19.91 5.68 10.44
C PRO A 11 -18.84 6.71 10.80
N GLN A 12 -18.06 6.43 11.84
CA GLN A 12 -17.01 7.34 12.25
C GLN A 12 -16.06 7.53 11.06
N PRO A 13 -15.63 8.78 10.77
CA PRO A 13 -14.68 9.01 9.69
C PRO A 13 -13.42 8.19 9.99
N TYR A 14 -12.90 7.49 8.98
CA TYR A 14 -11.67 6.72 9.13
C TYR A 14 -10.56 7.64 9.66
N PRO A 15 -9.80 7.22 10.70
CA PRO A 15 -8.67 7.99 11.17
C PRO A 15 -7.67 8.17 10.02
N MET A 16 -7.25 9.40 9.77
CA MET A 16 -6.21 9.69 8.78
C MET A 16 -4.84 9.35 9.38
N TYR A 17 -4.23 8.28 8.85
CA TYR A 17 -2.88 7.89 9.21
C TYR A 17 -1.87 8.67 8.35
N PRO A 18 -0.87 9.33 8.96
CA PRO A 18 0.14 10.04 8.20
C PRO A 18 1.05 9.04 7.49
N ALA A 19 1.38 9.31 6.21
CA ALA A 19 2.29 8.50 5.40
C ALA A 19 3.77 8.72 5.81
N THR A 20 4.08 8.46 7.07
CA THR A 20 5.38 8.76 7.70
C THR A 20 6.34 7.58 7.69
N THR A 21 5.84 6.37 7.44
CA THR A 21 6.66 5.17 7.48
C THR A 21 7.41 4.98 6.16
N SER A 22 8.71 5.28 6.16
CA SER A 22 9.60 4.93 5.05
C SER A 22 9.73 3.42 4.90
N LEU A 23 9.59 2.91 3.68
CA LEU A 23 9.77 1.47 3.38
C LEU A 23 11.18 0.97 3.72
N VAL A 24 12.18 1.86 3.82
CA VAL A 24 13.52 1.50 4.28
C VAL A 24 13.48 0.84 5.66
N ASN A 25 12.60 1.33 6.54
CA ASN A 25 12.49 0.82 7.91
C ASN A 25 11.64 -0.46 7.99
N VAL A 26 10.69 -0.63 7.07
CA VAL A 26 9.76 -1.78 7.06
C VAL A 26 10.38 -2.99 6.34
N VAL A 27 11.13 -2.75 5.27
CA VAL A 27 11.76 -3.78 4.44
C VAL A 27 13.26 -3.51 4.28
N PRO A 28 14.06 -3.61 5.35
CA PRO A 28 15.48 -3.24 5.33
C PRO A 28 16.34 -4.10 4.40
N LYS A 29 15.91 -5.34 4.11
CA LYS A 29 16.61 -6.26 3.21
C LYS A 29 16.37 -5.98 1.72
N LEU A 30 15.38 -5.15 1.41
CA LEU A 30 15.00 -4.85 0.03
C LEU A 30 15.87 -3.73 -0.52
N ASN A 31 16.39 -3.87 -1.73
CA ASN A 31 17.18 -2.82 -2.38
C ASN A 31 16.29 -1.62 -2.79
N ALA A 32 16.92 -0.55 -3.29
CA ALA A 32 16.19 0.66 -3.71
C ALA A 32 15.15 0.36 -4.80
N THR A 33 15.52 -0.44 -5.81
CA THR A 33 14.66 -0.82 -6.93
C THR A 33 13.46 -1.66 -6.50
N GLY A 34 13.64 -2.57 -5.53
CA GLY A 34 12.56 -3.38 -4.99
C GLY A 34 11.60 -2.54 -4.14
N ARG A 35 12.11 -1.56 -3.40
CA ARG A 35 11.27 -0.61 -2.67
C ARG A 35 10.47 0.28 -3.62
N ASP A 36 11.02 0.63 -4.78
CA ASP A 36 10.28 1.37 -5.81
C ASP A 36 9.10 0.55 -6.35
N LEU A 37 9.38 -0.69 -6.78
CA LEU A 37 8.33 -1.63 -7.20
C LEU A 37 7.25 -1.81 -6.13
N LEU A 38 7.66 -1.97 -4.86
CA LEU A 38 6.73 -2.14 -3.75
C LEU A 38 5.83 -0.90 -3.53
N GLN A 39 6.35 0.32 -3.74
CA GLN A 39 5.53 1.54 -3.68
C GLN A 39 4.48 1.61 -4.79
N ASN A 40 4.83 1.11 -5.98
CA ASN A 40 3.92 1.06 -7.11
C ASN A 40 2.85 -0.04 -6.96
N LEU A 41 3.17 -1.14 -6.27
CA LEU A 41 2.21 -2.20 -5.90
C LEU A 41 1.27 -1.78 -4.75
N LEU A 42 1.77 -1.08 -3.75
CA LEU A 42 1.02 -0.70 -2.54
C LEU A 42 0.31 0.66 -2.64
N LYS A 43 -0.06 1.10 -3.85
CA LYS A 43 -0.90 2.29 -4.02
C LYS A 43 -2.30 2.05 -3.46
N CYS A 44 -2.76 2.95 -2.59
CA CYS A 44 -4.11 2.92 -2.01
C CYS A 44 -5.18 3.13 -3.09
N ASN A 45 -4.93 4.02 -4.05
CA ASN A 45 -5.79 4.18 -5.22
C ASN A 45 -5.53 3.03 -6.21
N PRO A 46 -6.52 2.16 -6.49
CA PRO A 46 -6.33 1.00 -7.37
C PRO A 46 -5.99 1.40 -8.80
N VAL A 47 -6.45 2.57 -9.28
CA VAL A 47 -6.15 3.06 -10.64
C VAL A 47 -4.69 3.46 -10.79
N GLN A 48 -4.01 3.79 -9.69
CA GLN A 48 -2.58 4.13 -9.69
C GLN A 48 -1.68 2.92 -9.43
N ARG A 49 -2.26 1.75 -9.16
CA ARG A 49 -1.49 0.54 -8.88
C ARG A 49 -0.92 0.00 -10.18
N ILE A 50 0.37 -0.34 -10.17
CA ILE A 50 1.03 -0.97 -11.31
C ILE A 50 0.35 -2.29 -11.68
N SER A 51 0.21 -2.56 -12.97
CA SER A 51 -0.30 -3.84 -13.45
C SER A 51 0.72 -4.97 -13.25
N ALA A 52 0.27 -6.22 -13.30
CA ALA A 52 1.17 -7.37 -13.20
C ALA A 52 2.16 -7.44 -14.38
N GLU A 53 1.71 -7.07 -15.57
CA GLU A 53 2.53 -6.96 -16.78
C GLU A 53 3.68 -5.96 -16.58
N GLU A 54 3.36 -4.73 -16.19
CA GLU A 54 4.36 -3.68 -15.98
C GLU A 54 5.30 -4.03 -14.81
N ALA A 55 4.78 -4.67 -13.76
CA ALA A 55 5.59 -5.10 -12.62
C ALA A 55 6.66 -6.12 -13.02
N LEU A 56 6.36 -7.05 -13.93
CA LEU A 56 7.34 -8.02 -14.43
C LEU A 56 8.43 -7.38 -15.30
N GLN A 57 8.11 -6.25 -15.96
CA GLN A 57 9.07 -5.47 -16.74
C GLN A 57 9.92 -4.53 -15.89
N HIS A 58 9.68 -4.46 -14.57
CA HIS A 58 10.37 -3.54 -13.68
C HIS A 58 11.88 -3.87 -13.57
N PRO A 59 12.77 -2.86 -13.44
CA PRO A 59 14.22 -3.05 -13.23
C PRO A 59 14.60 -3.87 -11.99
N TYR A 60 13.63 -4.23 -11.15
CA TYR A 60 13.86 -5.13 -10.02
C TYR A 60 14.10 -6.57 -10.48
N PHE A 61 13.54 -6.95 -11.63
CA PHE A 61 13.64 -8.30 -12.20
C PHE A 61 14.65 -8.42 -13.35
N THR A 62 15.37 -7.35 -13.72
CA THR A 62 16.32 -7.39 -14.85
C THR A 62 17.52 -8.31 -14.60
N ASP A 63 17.99 -8.39 -13.36
CA ASP A 63 19.09 -9.27 -12.96
C ASP A 63 18.60 -10.63 -12.45
N PHE A 64 17.32 -10.94 -12.67
CA PHE A 64 16.75 -12.22 -12.26
C PHE A 64 17.20 -13.31 -13.23
N CYS A 65 18.31 -13.96 -12.91
CA CYS A 65 18.68 -15.23 -13.54
C CYS A 65 17.84 -16.34 -12.87
N PRO A 66 16.88 -16.97 -13.58
CA PRO A 66 16.18 -18.11 -13.02
C PRO A 66 17.19 -19.25 -12.78
N PRO A 67 17.11 -19.94 -11.61
CA PRO A 67 17.98 -21.08 -11.30
C PRO A 67 17.74 -22.28 -12.22
#